data_AF-A0A0W0U8U7-F1
#
_entry.id   AF-A0A0W0U8U7-F1
#
_cell.length_a   1.000
_cell.length_b   1.000
_cell.length_c   1.000
_cell.angle_alpha   90.00
_cell.angle_beta   90.00
_cell.angle_gamma   90.00
#
_symmetry.space_group_name_H-M   'P 1'
#
loop_
_entity.id
_entity.type
_entity.pdbx_description
1 polymer ?
#
loop_
_entity_poly.entity_id
_entity_poly.type
_entity_poly.pdbx_seq_one_letter_code
_entity_poly.pdbx_strand_id
1 'polypeptide(L)'
;MQRSEWEIIVLKPTAVFLSFLSSQLPDLELPELSLLQTDNTAYVISRQDSEEATLNEIERHFPAMFRYEISRWAGKNILSRIEGTFLDFLCCFKFELHSQIVLMESSVAEGRQLLRIKPRSVLLKWMRTTVDEKNEIVTALERINLSHLAENATVIIKNFAKLADVKPFLKHYYRPIFEAEMLRMCDSAEEWPDVESYQDFCHYFAVNTHSQLIHLH
;
A
#
# COMPACT_ATOMS: atom_id res chain seq x y z
N MET A 1 11.32 -18.88 -0.98
CA MET A 1 11.38 -17.55 -1.63
C MET A 1 12.24 -16.65 -0.75
N GLN A 2 13.31 -16.05 -1.26
CA GLN A 2 14.08 -15.06 -0.50
C GLN A 2 13.19 -13.84 -0.23
N ARG A 3 13.22 -13.34 1.00
CA ARG A 3 12.50 -12.13 1.37
C ARG A 3 13.12 -10.94 0.65
N SER A 4 12.30 -10.08 0.07
CA SER A 4 12.75 -8.81 -0.50
C SER A 4 13.54 -8.01 0.54
N GLU A 5 14.68 -7.45 0.13
CA GLU A 5 15.49 -6.50 0.93
C GLU A 5 14.80 -5.12 1.06
N TRP A 6 13.68 -4.94 0.36
CA TRP A 6 12.91 -3.69 0.30
C TRP A 6 11.54 -3.83 0.93
N GLU A 7 11.05 -2.73 1.47
CA GLU A 7 9.66 -2.51 1.88
C GLU A 7 9.09 -1.28 1.17
N ILE A 8 7.78 -1.28 0.94
CA ILE A 8 7.06 -0.15 0.37
C ILE A 8 6.17 0.47 1.45
N ILE A 9 6.29 1.78 1.63
CA ILE A 9 5.42 2.58 2.48
C ILE A 9 4.48 3.37 1.59
N VAL A 10 3.18 3.18 1.75
CA VAL A 10 2.17 4.05 1.16
C VAL A 10 1.73 5.07 2.20
N LEU A 11 1.88 6.36 1.89
CA LEU A 11 1.42 7.45 2.74
C LEU A 11 0.01 7.86 2.34
N LYS A 12 -0.95 7.70 3.25
CA LYS A 12 -2.34 8.13 3.03
C LYS A 12 -2.60 9.42 3.80
N PRO A 13 -2.82 10.55 3.12
CA PRO A 13 -3.16 11.80 3.78
C PRO A 13 -4.39 11.64 4.68
N THR A 14 -4.35 12.22 5.87
CA THR A 14 -5.49 12.29 6.79
C THR A 14 -6.10 13.69 6.76
N ALA A 15 -7.23 13.88 7.45
CA ALA A 15 -7.79 15.22 7.66
C ALA A 15 -6.81 16.16 8.38
N VAL A 16 -5.89 15.62 9.18
CA VAL A 16 -4.85 16.42 9.87
C VAL A 16 -3.88 17.02 8.88
N PHE A 17 -3.53 16.32 7.79
CA PHE A 17 -2.66 16.88 6.75
C PHE A 17 -3.30 18.10 6.07
N LEU A 18 -4.60 18.05 5.80
CA LEU A 18 -5.33 19.22 5.29
C LEU A 18 -5.32 20.37 6.28
N SER A 19 -5.64 20.11 7.55
CA SER A 19 -5.59 21.12 8.61
C SER A 19 -4.19 21.73 8.76
N PHE A 20 -3.15 20.89 8.66
CA PHE A 20 -1.76 21.32 8.70
C PHE A 20 -1.47 22.27 7.53
N LEU A 21 -1.78 21.88 6.29
CA LEU A 21 -1.59 22.73 5.11
C LEU A 21 -2.40 24.03 5.20
N SER A 22 -3.67 24.00 5.59
CA SER A 22 -4.51 25.20 5.74
C SER A 22 -3.97 26.15 6.82
N SER A 23 -3.37 25.63 7.89
CA SER A 23 -2.79 26.46 8.96
C SER A 23 -1.53 27.20 8.52
N GLN A 24 -0.72 26.58 7.66
CA GLN A 24 0.53 27.14 7.15
C GLN A 24 0.30 27.98 5.89
N LEU A 25 -0.76 27.69 5.14
CA LEU A 25 -1.12 28.29 3.85
C LEU A 25 -2.60 28.67 3.80
N PRO A 26 -3.03 29.69 4.57
CA PRO A 26 -4.45 30.05 4.67
C PRO A 26 -5.07 30.52 3.34
N ASP A 27 -4.25 31.04 2.42
CA ASP A 27 -4.70 31.56 1.12
C ASP A 27 -4.73 30.49 0.01
N LEU A 28 -4.32 29.26 0.28
CA LEU A 28 -4.28 28.19 -0.71
C LEU A 28 -5.59 27.40 -0.72
N GLU A 29 -6.24 27.35 -1.87
CA GLU A 29 -7.36 26.43 -2.10
C GLU A 29 -6.87 24.99 -2.18
N LEU A 30 -7.12 24.22 -1.12
CA LEU A 30 -6.77 22.80 -1.06
C LEU A 30 -7.92 21.93 -1.61
N PRO A 31 -7.60 20.83 -2.31
CA PRO A 31 -8.62 19.89 -2.76
C PRO A 31 -9.24 19.12 -1.58
N GLU A 32 -10.40 18.53 -1.81
CA GLU A 32 -11.03 17.64 -0.83
C GLU A 32 -10.15 16.42 -0.51
N LEU A 33 -10.29 15.89 0.72
CA LEU A 33 -9.52 14.72 1.19
C LEU A 33 -9.67 13.50 0.28
N SER A 34 -10.86 13.29 -0.29
CA SER A 34 -11.16 12.19 -1.21
C SER A 34 -10.26 12.22 -2.45
N LEU A 35 -9.99 13.42 -2.98
CA LEU A 35 -9.10 13.62 -4.13
C LEU A 35 -7.64 13.37 -3.73
N LEU A 36 -7.22 13.86 -2.55
CA LEU A 36 -5.88 13.60 -2.01
C LEU A 36 -5.59 12.10 -1.85
N GLN A 37 -6.61 11.33 -1.46
CA GLN A 37 -6.50 9.89 -1.21
C GLN A 37 -6.65 9.03 -2.47
N THR A 38 -6.98 9.61 -3.62
CA THR A 38 -7.23 8.88 -4.88
C THR A 38 -5.96 8.21 -5.41
N ASP A 39 -4.83 8.89 -5.35
CA ASP A 39 -3.53 8.39 -5.81
C ASP A 39 -2.47 8.71 -4.76
N ASN A 40 -2.25 7.78 -3.84
CA ASN A 40 -1.31 7.98 -2.73
C ASN A 40 0.13 7.71 -3.20
N THR A 41 1.08 8.46 -2.67
CA THR A 41 2.50 8.24 -2.97
C THR A 41 3.00 7.01 -2.22
N ALA A 42 3.79 6.20 -2.92
CA ALA A 42 4.49 5.06 -2.37
C ALA A 42 6.00 5.35 -2.33
N TYR A 43 6.66 4.90 -1.27
CA TYR A 43 8.08 5.08 -1.04
C TYR A 43 8.74 3.73 -0.83
N VAL A 44 9.88 3.50 -1.48
CA VAL A 44 10.72 2.33 -1.26
C VAL A 44 11.75 2.67 -0.18
N ILE A 45 11.79 1.84 0.85
CA ILE A 45 12.81 1.86 1.91
C ILE A 45 13.48 0.50 2.02
N SER A 46 14.68 0.48 2.59
CA SER A 46 15.32 -0.77 3.00
C SER A 46 14.49 -1.45 4.10
N ARG A 47 14.23 -2.74 3.93
CA ARG A 47 13.61 -3.58 4.95
C ARG A 47 14.46 -3.59 6.21
N GLN A 48 13.80 -3.49 7.35
CA GLN A 48 14.45 -3.57 8.66
C GLN A 48 14.03 -4.82 9.42
N ASP A 49 14.82 -5.20 10.42
CA ASP A 49 14.60 -6.40 11.23
C ASP A 49 13.68 -6.15 12.44
N SER A 50 13.34 -4.89 12.73
CA SER A 50 12.45 -4.51 13.83
C SER A 50 11.61 -3.28 13.49
N GLU A 51 10.44 -3.15 14.13
CA GLU A 51 9.55 -1.98 13.97
C GLU A 51 10.24 -0.68 14.39
N GLU A 52 11.06 -0.70 15.43
CA GLU A 52 11.85 0.46 15.87
C GLU A 52 12.87 0.87 14.81
N ALA A 53 13.57 -0.08 14.20
CA ALA A 53 14.49 0.20 13.11
C ALA A 53 13.74 0.74 11.87
N THR A 54 12.57 0.20 11.56
CA THR A 54 11.69 0.74 10.50
C THR A 54 11.27 2.17 10.81
N LEU A 55 10.89 2.48 12.05
CA LEU A 55 10.51 3.84 12.46
C LEU A 55 11.68 4.81 12.34
N ASN A 56 12.89 4.40 12.76
CA ASN A 56 14.11 5.19 12.62
C ASN A 56 14.45 5.47 11.15
N GLU A 57 14.25 4.48 10.28
CA GLU A 57 14.43 4.63 8.82
C GLU A 57 13.42 5.63 8.23
N ILE A 58 12.15 5.56 8.66
CA ILE A 58 11.12 6.53 8.28
C ILE A 58 11.48 7.94 8.78
N GLU A 59 11.91 8.07 10.03
CA GLU A 59 12.34 9.34 10.61
C GLU A 59 13.51 9.95 9.82
N ARG A 60 14.51 9.14 9.46
CA ARG A 60 15.64 9.61 8.65
C ARG A 60 15.18 10.26 7.33
N HIS A 61 14.16 9.70 6.70
CA HIS A 61 13.65 10.15 5.40
C HIS A 61 12.46 11.10 5.48
N PHE A 62 11.88 11.31 6.67
CA PHE A 62 10.66 12.11 6.84
C PHE A 62 10.77 13.51 6.22
N PRO A 63 11.90 14.25 6.32
CA PRO A 63 11.97 15.60 5.76
C PRO A 63 11.81 15.59 4.24
N ALA A 64 12.34 14.57 3.56
CA ALA A 64 12.22 14.42 2.11
C ALA A 64 10.80 13.99 1.72
N MET A 65 10.25 12.99 2.39
CA MET A 65 8.88 12.51 2.16
C MET A 65 7.85 13.62 2.38
N PHE A 66 7.92 14.28 3.53
CA PHE A 66 6.93 15.29 3.91
C PHE A 66 6.98 16.50 2.97
N ARG A 67 8.18 16.97 2.60
CA ARG A 67 8.35 18.04 1.60
C ARG A 67 7.80 17.64 0.23
N TYR A 68 8.00 16.40 -0.19
CA TYR A 68 7.44 15.91 -1.46
C TYR A 68 5.91 15.96 -1.41
N GLU A 69 5.29 15.42 -0.36
CA GLU A 69 3.83 15.43 -0.20
C GLU A 69 3.27 16.86 -0.17
N ILE A 70 3.90 17.75 0.60
CA ILE A 70 3.52 19.17 0.62
C ILE A 70 3.63 19.78 -0.78
N SER A 71 4.76 19.57 -1.47
CA SER A 71 4.99 20.13 -2.82
C SER A 71 4.01 19.61 -3.85
N ARG A 72 3.60 18.35 -3.72
CA ARG A 72 2.66 17.70 -4.62
C ARG A 72 1.31 18.41 -4.60
N TRP A 73 0.87 18.86 -3.44
CA TRP A 73 -0.46 19.44 -3.25
C TRP A 73 -0.46 20.97 -3.20
N ALA A 74 0.55 21.56 -2.58
CA ALA A 74 0.70 23.01 -2.45
C ALA A 74 1.54 23.65 -3.57
N GLY A 75 2.24 22.84 -4.36
CA GLY A 75 3.15 23.32 -5.40
C GLY A 75 4.57 23.58 -4.89
N LYS A 76 5.54 23.48 -5.82
CA LYS A 76 6.99 23.48 -5.52
C LYS A 76 7.52 24.77 -4.90
N ASN A 77 6.83 25.89 -5.08
CA ASN A 77 7.30 27.21 -4.66
C ASN A 77 6.99 27.53 -3.19
N ILE A 78 6.27 26.65 -2.49
CA ILE A 78 5.76 26.91 -1.13
C ILE A 78 6.66 26.30 -0.04
N LEU A 79 7.59 25.43 -0.45
CA LEU A 79 8.47 24.66 0.44
C LEU A 79 9.29 25.49 1.44
N SER A 80 9.67 26.72 1.10
CA SER A 80 10.49 27.55 1.99
C SER A 80 9.71 28.10 3.19
N ARG A 81 8.39 27.89 3.27
CA ARG A 81 7.51 28.46 4.30
C ARG A 81 6.95 27.43 5.29
N ILE A 82 7.15 26.13 5.03
CA ILE A 82 6.52 25.07 5.83
C ILE A 82 7.59 24.36 6.64
N GLU A 83 7.50 24.51 7.95
CA GLU A 83 8.26 23.73 8.93
C GLU A 83 7.34 22.67 9.53
N GLY A 84 7.78 21.42 9.55
CA GLY A 84 7.04 20.31 10.11
C GLY A 84 7.98 19.39 10.88
N THR A 85 7.55 18.97 12.05
CA THR A 85 8.27 17.99 12.88
C THR A 85 7.96 16.57 12.42
N PHE A 86 8.75 15.60 12.91
CA PHE A 86 8.43 14.20 12.66
C PHE A 86 7.06 13.80 13.24
N LEU A 87 6.67 14.39 14.38
CA LEU A 87 5.36 14.15 14.97
C LEU A 87 4.22 14.68 14.10
N ASP A 88 4.39 15.86 13.49
CA ASP A 88 3.42 16.39 12.53
C ASP A 88 3.26 15.44 11.35
N PHE A 89 4.38 14.93 10.81
CA PHE A 89 4.39 13.95 9.74
C PHE A 89 3.62 12.68 10.12
N LEU A 90 3.88 12.11 11.31
CA LEU A 90 3.17 10.93 11.81
C LEU A 90 1.66 11.18 11.97
N CYS A 91 1.25 12.38 12.36
CA CYS A 91 -0.17 12.74 12.49
C CYS A 91 -0.85 12.99 11.12
N CYS A 92 -0.10 13.53 10.15
CA CYS A 92 -0.59 13.89 8.83
C CYS A 92 -0.92 12.66 7.97
N PHE A 93 -0.26 11.53 8.19
CA PHE A 93 -0.38 10.37 7.31
C PHE A 93 -0.73 9.09 8.06
N LYS A 94 -1.63 8.28 7.48
CA LYS A 94 -1.69 6.85 7.80
C LYS A 94 -0.64 6.13 6.95
N PHE A 95 0.20 5.35 7.61
CA PHE A 95 1.24 4.53 6.98
C PHE A 95 0.66 3.15 6.67
N GLU A 96 0.90 2.66 5.46
CA GLU A 96 0.69 1.25 5.12
C GLU A 96 2.02 0.68 4.64
N LEU A 97 2.51 -0.33 5.36
CA LEU A 97 3.75 -1.01 5.03
C LEU A 97 3.46 -2.30 4.27
N HIS A 98 4.22 -2.51 3.20
CA HIS A 98 4.11 -3.64 2.29
C HIS A 98 5.48 -4.28 2.11
N SER A 99 5.61 -5.51 2.61
CA SER A 99 6.86 -6.30 2.51
C SER A 99 6.82 -7.34 1.39
N GLN A 100 5.64 -7.57 0.80
CA GLN A 100 5.45 -8.53 -0.27
C GLN A 100 5.49 -7.83 -1.62
N ILE A 101 6.68 -7.80 -2.22
CA ILE A 101 6.93 -7.09 -3.47
C ILE A 101 7.11 -8.10 -4.60
N VAL A 102 6.27 -7.99 -5.62
CA VAL A 102 6.43 -8.68 -6.90
C VAL A 102 7.00 -7.69 -7.89
N LEU A 103 8.20 -7.97 -8.40
CA LEU A 103 8.90 -7.09 -9.32
C LEU A 103 8.68 -7.55 -10.77
N MET A 104 8.11 -6.66 -11.60
CA MET A 104 7.90 -6.88 -13.04
C MET A 104 8.76 -5.94 -13.91
N GLU A 105 9.66 -5.20 -13.28
CA GLU A 105 10.69 -4.36 -13.90
C GLU A 105 12.07 -4.97 -13.63
N SER A 106 13.13 -4.50 -14.30
CA SER A 106 14.47 -5.07 -14.16
C SER A 106 15.06 -4.93 -12.74
N SER A 107 14.66 -3.90 -12.01
CA SER A 107 15.05 -3.66 -10.62
C SER A 107 13.97 -2.83 -9.91
N VAL A 108 14.00 -2.82 -8.58
CA VAL A 108 13.09 -1.96 -7.80
C VAL A 108 13.29 -0.50 -8.19
N ALA A 109 14.55 -0.04 -8.32
CA ALA A 109 14.92 1.33 -8.69
C ALA A 109 14.34 1.82 -10.03
N GLU A 110 14.08 0.92 -10.98
CA GLU A 110 13.44 1.27 -12.25
C GLU A 110 11.91 1.44 -12.13
N GLY A 111 11.33 0.98 -11.01
CA GLY A 111 9.91 1.08 -10.72
C GLY A 111 9.48 2.51 -10.41
N ARG A 112 8.45 2.99 -11.11
CA ARG A 112 7.86 4.33 -10.94
C ARG A 112 6.40 4.28 -10.53
N GLN A 113 5.79 3.11 -10.64
CA GLN A 113 4.39 2.84 -10.34
C GLN A 113 4.27 1.48 -9.67
N LEU A 114 3.20 1.29 -8.91
CA LEU A 114 2.86 -0.02 -8.38
C LEU A 114 1.35 -0.27 -8.35
N LEU A 115 0.98 -1.54 -8.40
CA LEU A 115 -0.36 -2.02 -8.11
C LEU A 115 -0.38 -2.66 -6.74
N ARG A 116 -1.30 -2.25 -5.89
CA ARG A 116 -1.57 -2.92 -4.62
C ARG A 116 -2.76 -3.85 -4.78
N ILE A 117 -2.57 -5.12 -4.43
CA ILE A 117 -3.57 -6.17 -4.48
C ILE A 117 -4.09 -6.41 -3.06
N LYS A 118 -5.26 -5.86 -2.75
CA LYS A 118 -5.84 -5.90 -1.39
C LYS A 118 -6.97 -6.91 -1.31
N PRO A 119 -6.91 -7.91 -0.39
CA PRO A 119 -8.05 -8.76 -0.08
C PRO A 119 -9.29 -7.95 0.32
N ARG A 120 -10.44 -8.26 -0.28
CA ARG A 120 -11.73 -7.69 0.10
C ARG A 120 -12.30 -8.43 1.29
N SER A 121 -13.25 -7.78 1.98
CA SER A 121 -13.96 -8.36 3.12
C SER A 121 -14.65 -9.69 2.79
N VAL A 122 -15.06 -9.91 1.54
CA VAL A 122 -15.66 -11.19 1.12
C VAL A 122 -14.65 -12.33 1.24
N LEU A 123 -13.42 -12.15 0.73
CA LEU A 123 -12.36 -13.14 0.87
C LEU A 123 -11.97 -13.37 2.33
N LEU A 124 -11.83 -12.28 3.10
CA LEU A 124 -11.49 -12.36 4.53
C LEU A 124 -12.57 -13.11 5.34
N LYS A 125 -13.86 -12.93 5.01
CA LYS A 125 -14.97 -13.66 5.64
C LYS A 125 -14.96 -15.13 5.24
N TRP A 126 -14.74 -15.42 3.96
CA TRP A 126 -14.64 -16.77 3.45
C TRP A 126 -13.52 -17.54 4.16
N MET A 127 -12.33 -16.93 4.34
CA MET A 127 -11.24 -17.57 5.08
C MET A 127 -11.60 -17.86 6.53
N ARG A 128 -12.34 -16.96 7.19
CA ARG A 128 -12.82 -17.21 8.57
C ARG A 128 -13.74 -18.41 8.64
N THR A 129 -14.70 -18.53 7.73
CA THR A 129 -15.65 -19.66 7.75
C THR A 129 -14.96 -20.99 7.48
N THR A 130 -14.00 -21.02 6.54
CA THR A 130 -13.26 -22.25 6.20
C THR A 130 -12.33 -22.70 7.33
N VAL A 131 -11.76 -21.75 8.10
CA VAL A 131 -10.87 -22.03 9.24
C VAL A 131 -11.66 -22.36 10.52
N ASP A 132 -12.74 -21.62 10.80
CA ASP A 132 -13.59 -21.83 11.99
C ASP A 132 -14.29 -23.20 11.95
N GLU A 133 -14.66 -23.72 10.77
CA GLU A 133 -15.23 -25.07 10.60
C GLU A 133 -14.27 -26.21 10.97
N LYS A 134 -12.95 -25.92 11.08
CA LYS A 134 -11.93 -26.93 11.42
C LYS A 134 -11.40 -26.84 12.85
N ASN A 135 -11.55 -25.72 13.56
CA ASN A 135 -10.99 -25.53 14.91
C ASN A 135 -11.87 -24.67 15.82
N GLU A 136 -12.70 -25.30 16.67
CA GLU A 136 -13.61 -24.65 17.62
C GLU A 136 -12.96 -23.80 18.75
N ILE A 137 -11.62 -23.61 18.78
CA ILE A 137 -10.90 -23.03 19.95
C ILE A 137 -9.99 -21.80 19.63
N VAL A 138 -9.89 -21.30 18.38
CA VAL A 138 -8.87 -20.28 18.02
C VAL A 138 -9.42 -18.84 17.85
N THR A 139 -10.32 -18.38 18.72
CA THR A 139 -11.23 -17.25 18.37
C THR A 139 -10.79 -15.82 18.73
N ALA A 140 -9.50 -15.50 18.89
CA ALA A 140 -9.07 -14.10 19.09
C ALA A 140 -7.75 -13.72 18.39
N LEU A 141 -6.75 -14.59 18.43
CA LEU A 141 -5.43 -14.34 17.82
C LEU A 141 -5.46 -14.33 16.29
N GLU A 142 -6.29 -15.17 15.65
CA GLU A 142 -6.41 -15.22 14.18
C GLU A 142 -7.15 -14.02 13.59
N ARG A 143 -8.07 -13.41 14.35
CA ARG A 143 -8.78 -12.18 13.93
C ARG A 143 -7.82 -11.00 13.76
N ILE A 144 -6.79 -10.93 14.61
CA ILE A 144 -5.72 -9.92 14.54
C ILE A 144 -4.87 -10.16 13.29
N ASN A 145 -4.57 -11.42 12.96
CA ASN A 145 -3.76 -11.79 11.79
C ASN A 145 -4.43 -11.37 10.46
N LEU A 146 -5.75 -11.54 10.32
CA LEU A 146 -6.48 -11.18 9.09
C LEU A 146 -6.51 -9.68 8.78
N SER A 147 -6.57 -8.81 9.78
CA SER A 147 -6.44 -7.36 9.57
C SER A 147 -5.04 -6.98 9.10
N HIS A 148 -4.00 -7.58 9.70
CA HIS A 148 -2.62 -7.37 9.28
C HIS A 148 -2.36 -7.92 7.87
N LEU A 149 -2.98 -9.04 7.48
CA LEU A 149 -2.89 -9.60 6.13
C LEU A 149 -3.49 -8.70 5.05
N ALA A 150 -4.52 -7.92 5.39
CA ALA A 150 -5.14 -6.94 4.49
C ALA A 150 -4.37 -5.60 4.44
N GLU A 151 -3.66 -5.26 5.53
CA GLU A 151 -2.81 -4.07 5.59
C GLU A 151 -1.47 -4.30 4.87
N ASN A 152 -0.78 -5.41 5.13
CA ASN A 152 0.41 -5.87 4.40
C ASN A 152 0.04 -6.63 3.11
N ALA A 153 -0.66 -5.92 2.23
CA ALA A 153 -1.05 -6.41 0.90
C ALA A 153 0.16 -6.62 -0.02
N THR A 154 0.05 -7.51 -1.00
CA THR A 154 1.05 -7.63 -2.07
C THR A 154 1.03 -6.42 -2.98
N VAL A 155 2.22 -5.95 -3.32
CA VAL A 155 2.46 -4.84 -4.23
C VAL A 155 3.25 -5.33 -5.43
N ILE A 156 2.78 -4.99 -6.63
CA ILE A 156 3.40 -5.33 -7.90
C ILE A 156 4.02 -4.08 -8.48
N ILE A 157 5.34 -4.03 -8.60
CA ILE A 157 6.05 -2.92 -9.23
C ILE A 157 6.04 -3.17 -10.74
N LYS A 158 5.33 -2.32 -11.47
CA LYS A 158 5.22 -2.34 -12.93
C LYS A 158 4.97 -0.93 -13.44
N ASN A 159 5.76 -0.52 -14.43
CA ASN A 159 5.57 0.73 -15.14
C ASN A 159 4.54 0.54 -16.25
N PHE A 160 3.44 1.28 -16.19
CA PHE A 160 2.43 1.35 -17.24
C PHE A 160 2.61 2.65 -18.04
N ALA A 161 2.58 2.52 -19.38
CA ALA A 161 2.60 3.69 -20.24
C ALA A 161 1.31 4.52 -20.09
N LYS A 162 0.17 3.83 -19.91
CA LYS A 162 -1.14 4.45 -19.67
C LYS A 162 -1.92 3.69 -18.60
N LEU A 163 -2.74 4.40 -17.82
CA LEU A 163 -3.65 3.77 -16.84
C LEU A 163 -4.60 2.74 -17.48
N ALA A 164 -4.96 2.94 -18.75
CA ALA A 164 -5.78 2.00 -19.51
C ALA A 164 -5.13 0.61 -19.67
N ASP A 165 -3.81 0.51 -19.55
CA ASP A 165 -3.05 -0.74 -19.73
C ASP A 165 -3.10 -1.63 -18.48
N VAL A 166 -3.48 -1.08 -17.31
CA VAL A 166 -3.58 -1.81 -16.04
C VAL A 166 -4.63 -2.93 -16.12
N LYS A 167 -5.80 -2.65 -16.70
CA LYS A 167 -6.88 -3.65 -16.78
C LYS A 167 -6.54 -4.82 -17.71
N PRO A 168 -6.01 -4.61 -18.93
CA PRO A 168 -5.48 -5.70 -19.76
C PRO A 168 -4.40 -6.52 -19.05
N PHE A 169 -3.47 -5.87 -18.35
CA PHE A 169 -2.45 -6.55 -17.57
C PHE A 169 -3.07 -7.46 -16.50
N LEU A 170 -3.99 -6.95 -15.69
CA LEU A 170 -4.65 -7.75 -14.66
C LEU A 170 -5.47 -8.89 -15.26
N LYS A 171 -6.16 -8.68 -16.40
CA LYS A 171 -6.87 -9.75 -17.10
C LYS A 171 -5.95 -10.87 -17.58
N HIS A 172 -4.71 -10.56 -17.90
CA HIS A 172 -3.73 -11.56 -18.31
C HIS A 172 -3.14 -12.31 -17.10
N TYR A 173 -2.89 -11.60 -15.99
CA TYR A 173 -2.16 -12.14 -14.83
C TYR A 173 -3.01 -12.45 -13.59
N TYR A 174 -4.35 -12.34 -13.63
CA TYR A 174 -5.18 -12.52 -12.43
C TYR A 174 -5.01 -13.88 -11.76
N ARG A 175 -4.79 -14.96 -12.52
CA ARG A 175 -4.57 -16.31 -11.96
C ARG A 175 -3.24 -16.39 -11.19
N PRO A 176 -2.07 -16.08 -11.78
CA PRO A 176 -0.82 -16.02 -11.02
C PRO A 176 -0.88 -15.09 -9.80
N ILE A 177 -1.54 -13.94 -9.92
CA ILE A 177 -1.68 -12.98 -8.80
C ILE A 177 -2.56 -13.59 -7.70
N PHE A 178 -3.66 -14.22 -8.07
CA PHE A 178 -4.55 -14.91 -7.13
C PHE A 178 -3.80 -16.02 -6.37
N GLU A 179 -3.12 -16.91 -7.09
CA GLU A 179 -2.37 -18.03 -6.52
C GLU A 179 -1.29 -17.52 -5.55
N ALA A 180 -0.54 -16.49 -5.95
CA ALA A 180 0.49 -15.89 -5.09
C ALA A 180 -0.11 -15.29 -3.80
N GLU A 181 -1.27 -14.62 -3.90
CA GLU A 181 -1.97 -14.10 -2.72
C GLU A 181 -2.53 -15.21 -1.84
N MET A 182 -3.14 -16.24 -2.43
CA MET A 182 -3.72 -17.34 -1.65
C MET A 182 -2.65 -18.16 -0.94
N LEU A 183 -1.51 -18.46 -1.58
CA LEU A 183 -0.36 -19.13 -0.94
C LEU A 183 0.15 -18.38 0.29
N ARG A 184 0.01 -17.04 0.31
CA ARG A 184 0.40 -16.23 1.47
C ARG A 184 -0.60 -16.35 2.62
N MET A 185 -1.87 -16.60 2.32
CA MET A 185 -2.97 -16.55 3.29
C MET A 185 -3.43 -17.94 3.75
N CYS A 186 -3.30 -18.97 2.91
CA CYS A 186 -3.75 -20.34 3.14
C CYS A 186 -2.89 -21.33 2.35
N ASP A 187 -2.21 -22.23 3.06
CA ASP A 187 -1.33 -23.24 2.46
C ASP A 187 -2.09 -24.39 1.76
N SER A 188 -3.40 -24.53 2.02
CA SER A 188 -4.24 -25.61 1.49
C SER A 188 -4.92 -25.19 0.18
N ALA A 189 -4.31 -25.50 -0.96
CA ALA A 189 -4.83 -25.10 -2.27
C ALA A 189 -6.22 -25.69 -2.59
N GLU A 190 -6.55 -26.85 -2.02
CA GLU A 190 -7.87 -27.50 -2.16
C GLU A 190 -8.99 -26.70 -1.51
N GLU A 191 -8.64 -25.80 -0.59
CA GLU A 191 -9.60 -24.96 0.10
C GLU A 191 -9.83 -23.65 -0.62
N TRP A 192 -8.97 -23.22 -1.55
CA TRP A 192 -9.08 -21.89 -2.14
C TRP A 192 -10.42 -21.68 -2.87
N PRO A 193 -10.97 -20.45 -2.87
CA PRO A 193 -12.16 -20.18 -3.66
C PRO A 193 -11.86 -20.32 -5.16
N ASP A 194 -12.83 -20.86 -5.90
CA ASP A 194 -12.70 -20.99 -7.35
C ASP A 194 -12.65 -19.61 -8.02
N VAL A 195 -11.56 -19.36 -8.76
CA VAL A 195 -11.37 -18.14 -9.56
C VAL A 195 -11.13 -18.53 -11.00
N GLU A 196 -12.20 -18.54 -11.78
CA GLU A 196 -12.15 -18.91 -13.20
C GLU A 196 -12.00 -17.70 -14.12
N SER A 197 -12.42 -16.52 -13.67
CA SER A 197 -12.43 -15.29 -14.46
C SER A 197 -11.81 -14.10 -13.73
N TYR A 198 -11.45 -13.06 -14.49
CA TYR A 198 -11.03 -11.78 -13.94
C TYR A 198 -12.13 -11.12 -13.06
N GLN A 199 -13.40 -11.41 -13.34
CA GLN A 199 -14.50 -10.87 -12.54
C GLN A 199 -14.53 -11.50 -11.15
N ASP A 200 -14.28 -12.80 -11.04
CA ASP A 200 -14.17 -13.52 -9.77
C ASP A 200 -12.96 -13.00 -8.98
N PHE A 201 -11.83 -12.77 -9.66
CA PHE A 201 -10.68 -12.12 -9.05
C PHE A 201 -11.05 -10.75 -8.45
N CYS A 202 -11.76 -9.89 -9.21
CA CYS A 202 -12.19 -8.58 -8.72
C CYS A 202 -13.24 -8.66 -7.59
N HIS A 203 -13.96 -9.77 -7.47
CA HIS A 203 -14.88 -10.02 -6.37
C HIS A 203 -14.12 -10.24 -5.04
N TYR A 204 -12.98 -10.91 -5.09
CA TYR A 204 -12.16 -11.21 -3.92
C TYR A 204 -11.09 -10.16 -3.63
N PHE A 205 -10.60 -9.44 -4.65
CA PHE A 205 -9.50 -8.48 -4.51
C PHE A 205 -9.88 -7.09 -5.03
N ALA A 206 -9.41 -6.08 -4.32
CA ALA A 206 -9.38 -4.70 -4.78
C ALA A 206 -7.97 -4.40 -5.32
N VAL A 207 -7.90 -3.74 -6.47
CA VAL A 207 -6.63 -3.27 -7.03
C VAL A 207 -6.57 -1.75 -6.93
N ASN A 208 -5.58 -1.24 -6.23
CA ASN A 208 -5.27 0.18 -6.17
C ASN A 208 -4.01 0.44 -6.99
N THR A 209 -4.03 1.47 -7.84
CA THR A 209 -2.85 1.92 -8.59
C THR A 209 -2.25 3.10 -7.86
N HIS A 210 -0.93 3.08 -7.67
CA HIS A 210 -0.17 4.23 -7.18
C HIS A 210 0.75 4.67 -8.31
N SER A 211 0.54 5.89 -8.81
CA SER A 211 1.26 6.42 -9.96
C SER A 211 2.65 6.98 -9.60
N GLN A 212 2.91 7.16 -8.30
CA GLN A 212 4.15 7.71 -7.76
C GLN A 212 4.80 6.67 -6.85
N LEU A 213 5.84 6.01 -7.34
CA LEU A 213 6.78 5.22 -6.55
C LEU A 213 8.12 5.95 -6.48
N ILE A 214 8.54 6.32 -5.28
CA ILE A 214 9.74 7.10 -5.02
C ILE A 214 10.75 6.24 -4.30
N HIS A 215 11.98 6.22 -4.79
CA HIS A 215 13.11 5.54 -4.14
C HIS A 215 13.81 6.53 -3.22
N LEU A 216 14.00 6.13 -1.96
CA LEU A 216 14.67 6.95 -0.95
C LEU A 216 16.17 6.62 -0.81
N HIS A 217 16.69 5.73 -1.67
CA HIS A 217 18.08 5.24 -1.70
C HIS A 217 18.67 5.29 -3.11
#